data_AF-A0A1I1CCD3-F1
#
_entry.id   AF-A0A1I1CCD3-F1
#
_cell.length_a   1.000
_cell.length_b   1.000
_cell.length_c   1.000
_cell.angle_alpha   90.00
_cell.angle_beta   90.00
_cell.angle_gamma   90.00
#
_symmetry.space_group_name_H-M   'P 1'
#
loop_
_entity.id
_entity.type
_entity.pdbx_description
1 polymer ?
#
loop_
_entity_poly.entity_id
_entity_poly.type
_entity_poly.pdbx_seq_one_letter_code
_entity_poly.pdbx_strand_id
1 'polypeptide(L)' 'MRLFVGDDWAEDHHDIELMDMAGRRLAKARLPEGVAGMA' A
#
# COMPACT_ATOMS: atom_id res chain seq x y z
N MET A 1 0.83 -12.46 15.01
CA MET A 1 0.10 -12.33 13.74
C MET A 1 1.02 -11.60 12.76
N ARG A 2 1.18 -12.09 11.52
CA ARG A 2 2.03 -11.46 10.50
C ARG A 2 1.18 -11.12 9.29
N LEU A 3 1.36 -9.91 8.78
CA LEU A 3 0.69 -9.37 7.60
C LEU A 3 1.75 -8.84 6.64
N PHE A 4 1.42 -8.81 5.36
CA PHE A 4 2.19 -8.10 4.35
C PHE A 4 1.50 -6.78 4.03
N VAL A 5 2.30 -5.78 3.67
CA VAL A 5 1.85 -4.49 3.15
C VAL A 5 2.51 -4.28 1.80
N GLY A 6 1.70 -4.11 0.77
CA GLY A 6 2.15 -3.57 -0.51
C GLY A 6 1.99 -2.05 -0.49
N ASP A 7 2.99 -1.35 -1.02
CA ASP A 7 2.99 0.09 -1.23
C ASP A 7 3.40 0.36 -2.68
N ASP A 8 2.43 0.76 -3.49
CA ASP A 8 2.58 1.01 -4.92
C ASP A 8 2.49 2.51 -5.21
N TRP A 9 3.62 3.09 -5.62
CA TRP A 9 3.78 4.53 -5.78
C TRP A 9 3.47 5.02 -7.19
N ALA A 10 2.73 6.12 -7.27
CA ALA A 10 2.54 6.93 -8.46
C ALA A 10 3.01 8.38 -8.20
N GLU A 11 3.04 9.20 -9.25
CA GLU A 11 3.52 10.59 -9.16
C GLU A 11 2.74 11.44 -8.15
N ASP A 12 1.41 11.27 -8.09
CA ASP A 12 0.47 12.10 -7.32
C ASP A 12 -0.31 11.35 -6.23
N HIS A 13 -0.06 10.05 -6.05
CA HIS A 13 -0.68 9.23 -5.01
C HIS A 13 0.13 7.95 -4.78
N HIS A 14 -0.28 7.16 -3.79
CA HIS A 14 0.11 5.75 -3.71
C HIS A 14 -1.03 4.88 -3.19
N ASP A 15 -1.01 3.62 -3.60
CA ASP A 15 -1.97 2.62 -3.19
C ASP A 15 -1.34 1.67 -2.16
N ILE A 16 -2.03 1.50 -1.03
CA ILE A 16 -1.64 0.58 0.04
C ILE A 16 -2.56 -0.63 0.03
N GLU A 17 -1.98 -1.83 0.10
CA GLU A 17 -2.72 -3.08 0.24
C GLU A 17 -2.23 -3.90 1.43
N LEU A 18 -3.17 -4.33 2.29
CA LEU A 18 -2.90 -5.26 3.39
C LEU A 18 -3.22 -6.67 2.96
N MET A 19 -2.32 -7.62 3.21
CA MET A 19 -2.48 -9.02 2.82
C MET A 19 -2.17 -9.96 3.99
N ASP A 20 -2.88 -11.09 4.04
CA ASP A 20 -2.47 -12.21 4.89
C ASP A 20 -1.29 -12.98 4.29
N MET A 21 -0.82 -14.01 5.01
CA MET A 21 0.31 -14.83 4.59
C MET A 21 0.05 -15.70 3.35
N ALA A 22 -1.21 -15.96 3.00
CA ALA A 22 -1.59 -16.68 1.79
C ALA A 22 -1.73 -15.74 0.57
N GLY A 23 -1.51 -14.44 0.77
CA GLY A 23 -1.63 -13.42 -0.25
C GLY A 23 -3.07 -12.94 -0.47
N ARG A 24 -4.00 -13.25 0.43
CA ARG A 24 -5.36 -12.70 0.35
C ARG A 24 -5.34 -11.23 0.79
N ARG A 25 -5.84 -10.35 -0.09
CA ARG A 25 -6.07 -8.94 0.25
C ARG A 25 -7.15 -8.81 1.34
N LEU A 26 -6.79 -8.15 2.44
CA LEU A 26 -7.64 -7.86 3.59
C LEU A 26 -8.23 -6.45 3.49
N ALA A 27 -7.44 -5.47 3.04
CA ALA A 27 -7.85 -4.09 2.86
C ALA A 27 -7.06 -3.41 1.74
N LYS A 28 -7.60 -2.30 1.21
CA LYS A 28 -6.92 -1.40 0.28
C LYS A 28 -7.29 0.03 0.61
N ALA A 29 -6.33 0.93 0.51
CA ALA A 29 -6.56 2.38 0.56
C ALA A 29 -5.70 3.07 -0.48
N ARG A 30 -6.19 4.20 -1.00
CA ARG A 30 -5.41 5.14 -1.78
C ARG A 30 -5.12 6.34 -0.90
N LEU A 31 -3.86 6.73 -0.81
CA LEU A 31 -3.47 7.95 -0.10
C LEU A 31 -3.03 9.00 -1.14
N PRO A 32 -3.43 10.28 -0.99
CA PRO A 32 -3.17 11.33 -1.98
C PRO A 32 -1.71 11.82 -1.99
N GLU A 33 -0.84 11.26 -1.16
CA GLU A 33 0.59 11.56 -1.15
C GLU A 33 1.25 10.92 -2.37
N GLY A 34 1.73 11.77 -3.29
CA GLY A 34 2.61 11.37 -4.39
C GLY A 34 4.08 11.34 -4.00
N VAL A 35 4.97 11.00 -4.94
CA VAL A 35 6.40 10.67 -4.72
C VAL A 35 7.21 11.63 -3.83
N ALA A 36 6.74 12.87 -3.63
CA ALA A 36 7.29 13.79 -2.63
C ALA A 36 7.31 13.21 -1.20
N GLY A 37 6.50 12.21 -0.89
CA GLY A 37 6.50 11.48 0.39
C GLY A 37 7.60 10.40 0.51
N MET A 38 8.29 10.05 -0.58
CA MET A 38 9.45 9.14 -0.55
C MET A 38 10.73 9.94 -0.25
N ALA A 39 11.12 10.00 1.03
CA ALA A 39 12.39 10.58 1.50
C ALA A 39 13.40 9.51 1.90
#